data_AF-A0A7S3MRQ1-F1
#
_entry.id   AF-A0A7S3MRQ1-F1
#
_cell.length_a   1.000
_cell.length_b   1.000
_cell.length_c   1.000
_cell.angle_alpha   90.00
_cell.angle_beta   90.00
_cell.angle_gamma   90.00
#
_symmetry.space_group_name_H-M   'P 1'
#
loop_
_entity.id
_entity.type
_entity.pdbx_description
1 polymer ?
#
loop_
_entity_poly.entity_id
_entity_poly.type
_entity_poly.pdbx_seq_one_letter_code
_entity_poly.pdbx_strand_id
1 'polypeptide(L)'
;MVNEKTPLETSKPVVNHLASCLSKLDNESCKSVAGQAISIVKPRQFQFDQEDTLIKRELAEVFSAQKNYEQAARTLETILIDQSEKSFREKAEVWLMIAENWFEADDSVNAEIYVNKAAYLMHHLEKCVDIQLQYKSFHAKILDSKRQFTLAAWKYYSVSNQQGIEDEDAYQMLQCAVTCTVLSPVGDQKFRLISTLHKDDRVKTLEVHYGLLDKLFMGQVLQPTDYDQ
;
A
#
# COMPACT_ATOMS: atom_id res chain seq x y z
N MET A 1 -27.70 11.19 -20.25
CA MET A 1 -26.26 11.36 -20.56
C MET A 1 -25.54 10.04 -20.82
N VAL A 2 -25.89 8.93 -20.16
CA VAL A 2 -25.29 7.60 -20.45
C VAL A 2 -26.15 6.74 -21.41
N ASN A 3 -27.29 7.26 -21.86
CA ASN A 3 -28.21 6.57 -22.77
C ASN A 3 -27.53 6.28 -24.13
N GLU A 4 -27.84 5.16 -24.77
CA GLU A 4 -27.26 4.76 -26.07
C GLU A 4 -27.49 5.81 -27.16
N LYS A 5 -28.56 6.59 -27.03
CA LYS A 5 -28.93 7.65 -27.98
C LYS A 5 -28.04 8.90 -27.92
N THR A 6 -27.25 9.09 -26.87
CA THR A 6 -26.36 10.26 -26.74
C THR A 6 -24.94 9.93 -27.21
N PRO A 7 -24.35 10.74 -28.12
CA PRO A 7 -22.97 10.55 -28.60
C PRO A 7 -21.95 10.54 -27.46
N LEU A 8 -20.96 9.64 -27.56
CA LEU A 8 -19.90 9.48 -26.55
C LEU A 8 -19.08 10.76 -26.35
N GLU A 9 -18.86 11.52 -27.42
CA GLU A 9 -18.09 12.77 -27.43
C GLU A 9 -18.72 13.86 -26.54
N THR A 10 -20.05 13.85 -26.40
CA THR A 10 -20.76 14.79 -25.52
C THR A 10 -20.91 14.23 -24.11
N SER A 11 -21.11 12.91 -23.96
CA SER A 11 -21.34 12.30 -22.65
C SER A 11 -20.07 12.18 -21.82
N LYS A 12 -18.93 11.80 -22.41
CA LYS A 12 -17.67 11.56 -21.68
C LYS A 12 -17.18 12.78 -20.90
N PRO A 13 -17.08 13.99 -21.50
CA PRO A 13 -16.62 15.17 -20.76
C PRO A 13 -17.51 15.50 -19.57
N VAL A 14 -18.83 15.28 -19.68
CA VAL A 14 -19.79 15.55 -18.61
C VAL A 14 -19.64 14.55 -17.46
N VAL A 15 -19.51 13.25 -17.78
CA VAL A 15 -19.31 12.21 -16.76
C VAL A 15 -17.94 12.38 -16.09
N ASN A 16 -16.91 12.75 -16.85
CA ASN A 16 -15.59 13.03 -16.31
C ASN A 16 -15.60 14.26 -15.38
N HIS A 17 -16.28 15.34 -15.77
CA HIS A 17 -16.47 16.51 -14.91
C HIS A 17 -17.23 16.15 -13.63
N LEU A 18 -18.26 15.28 -13.72
CA LEU A 18 -18.96 14.78 -12.55
C LEU A 18 -18.02 14.00 -11.64
N ALA A 19 -17.22 13.08 -12.18
CA ALA A 19 -16.23 12.31 -11.42
C ALA A 19 -15.24 13.23 -10.69
N SER A 20 -14.71 14.25 -11.38
CA SER A 20 -13.79 15.23 -10.77
C SER A 20 -14.44 16.13 -9.70
N CYS A 21 -15.77 16.23 -9.68
CA CYS A 21 -16.49 17.01 -8.67
C CYS A 21 -16.89 16.19 -7.45
N LEU A 22 -16.81 14.86 -7.50
CA LEU A 22 -17.17 13.97 -6.39
C LEU A 22 -16.30 14.25 -5.15
N SER A 23 -15.01 14.51 -5.35
CA SER A 23 -14.06 14.87 -4.29
C SER A 23 -14.39 16.16 -3.53
N LYS A 24 -15.29 17.00 -4.07
CA LYS A 24 -15.73 18.26 -3.44
C LYS A 24 -16.99 18.11 -2.60
N LEU A 25 -17.67 16.96 -2.69
CA LEU A 25 -18.88 16.68 -1.93
C LEU A 25 -18.54 16.16 -0.54
N ASP A 26 -19.50 16.25 0.38
CA ASP A 26 -19.41 15.53 1.65
C ASP A 26 -19.49 14.01 1.42
N ASN A 27 -18.96 13.24 2.37
CA ASN A 27 -18.84 11.79 2.26
C ASN A 27 -20.19 11.09 1.97
N GLU A 28 -21.29 11.54 2.58
CA GLU A 28 -22.60 10.93 2.40
C GLU A 28 -23.19 11.23 1.01
N SER A 29 -23.12 12.49 0.57
CA SER A 29 -23.53 12.87 -0.79
C SER A 29 -22.66 12.19 -1.85
N CYS A 30 -21.34 12.16 -1.66
CA CYS A 30 -20.41 11.50 -2.57
C CYS A 30 -20.75 10.02 -2.73
N LYS A 31 -20.95 9.30 -1.62
CA LYS A 31 -21.33 7.89 -1.61
C LYS A 31 -22.62 7.62 -2.38
N SER A 32 -23.65 8.42 -2.14
CA SER A 32 -24.94 8.29 -2.83
C SER A 32 -24.82 8.54 -4.34
N VAL A 33 -24.17 9.64 -4.72
CA VAL A 33 -24.01 10.04 -6.13
C VAL A 33 -23.10 9.08 -6.88
N ALA A 34 -21.95 8.69 -6.29
CA ALA A 34 -21.02 7.75 -6.90
C ALA A 34 -21.63 6.36 -7.05
N GLY A 35 -22.35 5.86 -6.04
CA GLY A 35 -23.05 4.58 -6.11
C GLY A 35 -24.10 4.55 -7.23
N GLN A 36 -24.88 5.62 -7.37
CA GLN A 36 -25.82 5.77 -8.49
C GLN A 36 -25.10 5.88 -9.83
N ALA A 37 -24.03 6.68 -9.92
CA ALA A 37 -23.25 6.86 -11.14
C ALA A 37 -22.66 5.54 -11.64
N ILE A 38 -22.08 4.72 -10.76
CA ILE A 38 -21.56 3.39 -11.10
C ILE A 38 -22.67 2.50 -11.65
N SER A 39 -23.85 2.49 -11.02
CA SER A 39 -24.99 1.68 -11.49
C SER A 39 -25.46 2.07 -12.89
N ILE A 40 -25.41 3.38 -13.21
CA ILE A 40 -25.82 3.94 -14.50
C ILE A 40 -24.74 3.69 -15.57
N VAL A 41 -23.46 3.73 -15.22
CA VAL A 41 -22.33 3.52 -16.14
C VAL A 41 -22.13 2.03 -16.43
N LYS A 42 -22.49 1.13 -15.51
CA LYS A 42 -22.32 -0.33 -15.60
C LYS A 42 -22.68 -0.96 -16.96
N PRO A 43 -23.82 -0.65 -17.62
CA PRO A 43 -24.17 -1.25 -18.92
C PRO A 43 -23.18 -0.90 -20.04
N ARG A 44 -22.47 0.22 -19.92
CA ARG A 44 -21.51 0.75 -20.91
C ARG A 44 -20.12 0.93 -20.30
N GLN A 45 -19.78 0.12 -19.30
CA GLN A 45 -18.55 0.28 -18.50
C GLN A 45 -17.28 0.34 -19.37
N PHE A 46 -17.18 -0.51 -20.40
CA PHE A 46 -16.06 -0.50 -21.35
C PHE A 46 -15.87 0.84 -22.08
N GLN A 47 -16.96 1.55 -22.38
CA GLN A 47 -16.90 2.81 -23.12
C GLN A 47 -16.51 3.99 -22.22
N PHE A 48 -16.79 3.89 -20.92
CA PHE A 48 -16.53 4.90 -19.89
C PHE A 48 -15.50 4.40 -18.87
N ASP A 49 -14.51 3.59 -19.31
CA ASP A 49 -13.57 2.90 -18.40
C ASP A 49 -12.76 3.88 -17.53
N GLN A 50 -12.34 5.02 -18.09
CA GLN A 50 -11.61 6.05 -17.34
C GLN A 50 -12.50 6.68 -16.28
N GLU A 51 -13.70 7.11 -16.65
CA GLU A 51 -14.63 7.75 -15.74
C GLU A 51 -15.13 6.77 -14.65
N ASP A 52 -15.40 5.51 -15.01
CA ASP A 52 -15.76 4.44 -14.07
C ASP A 52 -14.65 4.21 -13.05
N THR A 53 -13.39 4.20 -13.49
CA THR A 53 -12.22 4.07 -12.61
C THR A 53 -12.14 5.24 -11.63
N LEU A 54 -12.30 6.48 -12.09
CA LEU A 54 -12.26 7.66 -11.23
C LEU A 54 -13.38 7.63 -10.18
N ILE A 55 -14.62 7.36 -10.60
CA ILE A 55 -15.77 7.31 -9.67
C ILE A 55 -15.57 6.22 -8.61
N LYS A 56 -15.04 5.04 -8.99
CA LYS A 56 -14.77 3.95 -8.05
C LYS A 56 -13.64 4.25 -7.09
N ARG A 57 -12.60 4.96 -7.51
CA ARG A 57 -11.51 5.42 -6.63
C ARG A 57 -12.04 6.37 -5.57
N GLU A 58 -12.79 7.39 -5.98
CA GLU A 58 -13.40 8.36 -5.06
C GLU A 58 -14.35 7.67 -4.08
N LEU A 59 -15.19 6.74 -4.56
CA LEU A 59 -16.08 5.98 -3.69
C LEU A 59 -15.31 5.10 -2.69
N ALA A 60 -14.20 4.49 -3.12
CA ALA A 60 -13.35 3.71 -2.24
C ALA A 60 -12.73 4.58 -1.15
N GLU A 61 -12.22 5.77 -1.49
CA GLU A 61 -11.69 6.72 -0.50
C GLU A 61 -12.74 7.13 0.55
N VAL A 62 -13.98 7.36 0.12
CA VAL A 62 -15.10 7.62 1.04
C VAL A 62 -15.35 6.43 1.97
N PHE A 63 -15.31 5.20 1.45
CA PHE A 63 -15.44 4.00 2.29
C PHE A 63 -14.26 3.84 3.26
N SER A 64 -13.03 4.09 2.84
CA SER A 64 -11.83 4.07 3.69
C SER A 64 -11.92 5.12 4.80
N ALA A 65 -12.39 6.34 4.49
CA ALA A 65 -12.63 7.39 5.48
C ALA A 65 -13.70 7.01 6.51
N GLN A 66 -14.67 6.18 6.13
CA GLN A 66 -15.68 5.59 7.02
C GLN A 66 -15.20 4.32 7.75
N LYS A 67 -13.91 3.96 7.64
CA LYS A 67 -13.32 2.71 8.16
C LYS A 67 -13.97 1.43 7.63
N ASN A 68 -14.58 1.51 6.45
CA ASN A 68 -15.19 0.38 5.79
C ASN A 68 -14.28 -0.13 4.67
N TYR A 69 -13.10 -0.61 5.07
CA TYR A 69 -12.02 -0.96 4.16
C TYR A 69 -12.37 -2.15 3.25
N GLU A 70 -13.14 -3.12 3.74
CA GLU A 70 -13.60 -4.25 2.93
C GLU A 70 -14.48 -3.79 1.75
N GLN A 71 -15.41 -2.85 1.98
CA GLN A 71 -16.23 -2.31 0.88
C GLN A 71 -15.41 -1.44 -0.07
N ALA A 72 -14.42 -0.69 0.43
CA ALA A 72 -13.49 0.05 -0.40
C ALA A 72 -12.72 -0.87 -1.35
N ALA A 73 -12.11 -1.93 -0.82
CA ALA A 73 -11.36 -2.92 -1.58
C ALA A 73 -12.25 -3.57 -2.65
N ARG A 74 -13.42 -4.11 -2.25
CA ARG A 74 -14.36 -4.75 -3.19
C ARG A 74 -14.84 -3.80 -4.30
N THR A 75 -15.00 -2.51 -4.01
CA THR A 75 -15.36 -1.50 -5.03
C THR A 75 -14.24 -1.36 -6.06
N LEU A 76 -12.99 -1.25 -5.61
CA LEU A 76 -11.81 -1.16 -6.47
C LEU A 76 -11.57 -2.44 -7.30
N GLU A 77 -11.88 -3.62 -6.76
CA GLU A 77 -11.79 -4.90 -7.49
C GLU A 77 -12.71 -4.96 -8.72
N THR A 78 -13.80 -4.17 -8.74
CA THR A 78 -14.70 -4.10 -9.89
C THR A 78 -14.16 -3.25 -11.06
N ILE A 79 -12.99 -2.63 -10.91
CA ILE A 79 -12.34 -1.88 -11.97
C ILE A 79 -11.77 -2.86 -13.00
N LEU A 80 -11.98 -2.59 -14.29
CA LEU A 80 -11.47 -3.41 -15.39
C LEU A 80 -9.98 -3.11 -15.64
N ILE A 81 -9.11 -3.56 -14.74
CA ILE A 81 -7.67 -3.23 -14.77
C ILE A 81 -6.98 -3.93 -15.96
N ASP A 82 -7.22 -5.22 -16.15
CA ASP A 82 -6.50 -6.03 -17.17
C ASP A 82 -6.95 -5.75 -18.60
N GLN A 83 -8.23 -5.41 -18.79
CA GLN A 83 -8.84 -5.18 -20.10
C GLN A 83 -8.67 -3.74 -20.60
N SER A 84 -8.09 -2.87 -19.77
CA SER A 84 -7.94 -1.45 -20.09
C SER A 84 -6.56 -1.13 -20.67
N GLU A 85 -6.52 -0.15 -21.58
CA GLU A 85 -5.31 0.49 -22.10
C GLU A 85 -4.62 1.41 -21.06
N LYS A 86 -4.91 1.21 -19.76
CA LYS A 86 -4.30 1.95 -18.66
C LYS A 86 -2.79 1.74 -18.64
N SER A 87 -2.08 2.79 -18.24
CA SER A 87 -0.62 2.74 -18.08
C SER A 87 -0.22 1.74 -16.98
N PHE A 88 1.01 1.21 -17.05
CA PHE A 88 1.53 0.36 -15.97
C PHE A 88 1.50 1.06 -14.61
N ARG A 89 1.65 2.39 -14.60
CA ARG A 89 1.59 3.24 -13.41
C ARG A 89 0.22 3.14 -12.75
N GLU A 90 -0.84 3.44 -13.51
CA GLU A 90 -2.23 3.40 -13.02
C GLU A 90 -2.63 2.00 -12.55
N LYS A 91 -2.18 0.95 -13.25
CA LYS A 91 -2.45 -0.44 -12.84
C LYS A 91 -1.82 -0.76 -11.48
N ALA A 92 -0.56 -0.38 -11.29
CA ALA A 92 0.13 -0.57 -10.02
C ALA A 92 -0.51 0.24 -8.89
N GLU A 93 -0.86 1.51 -9.13
CA GLU A 93 -1.56 2.36 -8.15
C GLU A 93 -2.87 1.70 -7.68
N VAL A 94 -3.71 1.22 -8.60
CA VAL A 94 -4.97 0.58 -8.23
C VAL A 94 -4.75 -0.71 -7.44
N TRP A 95 -3.80 -1.56 -7.84
CA TRP A 95 -3.50 -2.77 -7.08
C TRP A 95 -2.93 -2.48 -5.69
N LEU A 96 -2.08 -1.46 -5.54
CA LEU A 96 -1.58 -1.06 -4.23
C LEU A 96 -2.71 -0.50 -3.34
N MET A 97 -3.63 0.30 -3.89
CA MET A 97 -4.81 0.77 -3.15
C MET A 97 -5.73 -0.37 -2.71
N ILE A 98 -5.93 -1.40 -3.56
CA ILE A 98 -6.70 -2.59 -3.19
C ILE A 98 -5.99 -3.35 -2.06
N ALA A 99 -4.67 -3.57 -2.19
CA ALA A 99 -3.89 -4.22 -1.17
C ALA A 99 -3.95 -3.50 0.18
N GLU A 100 -3.90 -2.17 0.15
CA GLU A 100 -3.97 -1.32 1.34
C GLU A 100 -5.31 -1.45 2.05
N ASN A 101 -6.42 -1.36 1.32
CA ASN A 101 -7.73 -1.54 1.91
C ASN A 101 -7.96 -2.96 2.45
N TRP A 102 -7.46 -4.00 1.78
CA TRP A 102 -7.55 -5.35 2.35
C TRP A 102 -6.70 -5.52 3.60
N PHE A 103 -5.52 -4.90 3.65
CA PHE A 103 -4.65 -4.96 4.81
C PHE A 103 -5.27 -4.24 6.03
N GLU A 104 -5.84 -3.05 5.83
CA GLU A 104 -6.56 -2.32 6.89
C GLU A 104 -7.87 -3.01 7.31
N ALA A 105 -8.39 -3.93 6.49
CA ALA A 105 -9.49 -4.83 6.85
C ALA A 105 -9.05 -6.10 7.60
N ASP A 106 -7.79 -6.17 8.06
CA ASP A 106 -7.16 -7.34 8.68
C ASP A 106 -7.10 -8.59 7.78
N ASP A 107 -7.25 -8.43 6.46
CA ASP A 107 -7.19 -9.50 5.47
C ASP A 107 -5.86 -9.48 4.70
N SER A 108 -4.80 -9.95 5.37
CA SER A 108 -3.47 -10.03 4.79
C SER A 108 -3.36 -11.00 3.60
N VAL A 109 -4.28 -11.98 3.49
CA VAL A 109 -4.30 -12.95 2.40
C VAL A 109 -4.73 -12.28 1.11
N ASN A 110 -5.84 -11.54 1.13
CA ASN A 110 -6.29 -10.78 -0.03
C ASN A 110 -5.31 -9.65 -0.37
N ALA A 111 -4.76 -8.96 0.63
CA ALA A 111 -3.76 -7.94 0.41
C ALA A 111 -2.51 -8.48 -0.34
N GLU A 112 -2.00 -9.64 0.05
CA GLU A 112 -0.86 -10.29 -0.59
C GLU A 112 -1.08 -10.57 -2.08
N ILE A 113 -2.30 -11.01 -2.47
CA ILE A 113 -2.63 -11.28 -3.87
C ILE A 113 -2.37 -10.04 -4.73
N TYR A 114 -2.81 -8.86 -4.28
CA TYR A 114 -2.68 -7.62 -5.04
C TYR A 114 -1.27 -7.03 -4.98
N VAL A 115 -0.56 -7.16 -3.86
CA VAL A 115 0.87 -6.81 -3.79
C VAL A 115 1.68 -7.65 -4.77
N ASN A 116 1.40 -8.96 -4.87
CA ASN A 116 2.07 -9.84 -5.83
C ASN A 116 1.73 -9.49 -7.29
N LYS A 117 0.49 -9.08 -7.58
CA LYS A 117 0.13 -8.53 -8.90
C LYS A 117 0.96 -7.28 -9.22
N ALA A 118 1.05 -6.34 -8.27
CA ALA A 118 1.85 -5.13 -8.43
C ALA A 118 3.35 -5.45 -8.63
N ALA A 119 3.89 -6.48 -7.98
CA ALA A 119 5.27 -6.91 -8.13
C ALA A 119 5.67 -7.16 -9.59
N TYR A 120 4.78 -7.75 -10.40
CA TYR A 120 5.04 -8.01 -11.81
C TYR A 120 5.24 -6.74 -12.64
N LEU A 121 4.67 -5.61 -12.23
CA LEU A 121 4.79 -4.33 -12.95
C LEU A 121 5.98 -3.49 -12.49
N MET A 122 6.60 -3.81 -11.35
CA MET A 122 7.63 -2.97 -10.76
C MET A 122 8.85 -2.78 -11.68
N HIS A 123 9.21 -3.77 -12.48
CA HIS A 123 10.32 -3.64 -13.44
C HIS A 123 10.03 -2.63 -14.57
N HIS A 124 8.76 -2.37 -14.89
CA HIS A 124 8.37 -1.32 -15.85
C HIS A 124 8.33 0.07 -15.21
N LEU A 125 8.34 0.14 -13.87
CA LEU A 125 8.13 1.36 -13.08
C LEU A 125 9.40 1.80 -12.35
N GLU A 126 10.59 1.43 -12.84
CA GLU A 126 11.88 1.77 -12.19
C GLU A 126 12.08 3.28 -12.01
N LYS A 127 11.52 4.08 -12.92
CA LYS A 127 11.60 5.55 -12.87
C LYS A 127 10.56 6.18 -11.94
N CYS A 128 9.54 5.44 -11.50
CA CYS A 128 8.48 5.90 -10.61
C CYS A 128 8.86 5.57 -9.16
N VAL A 129 9.75 6.38 -8.59
CA VAL A 129 10.34 6.15 -7.25
C VAL A 129 9.26 6.11 -6.15
N ASP A 130 8.24 6.95 -6.29
CA ASP A 130 7.05 7.02 -5.43
C ASP A 130 6.32 5.68 -5.33
N ILE A 131 5.96 5.09 -6.46
CA ILE A 131 5.24 3.81 -6.51
C ILE A 131 6.13 2.66 -6.06
N GLN A 132 7.42 2.69 -6.42
CA GLN A 132 8.40 1.71 -5.95
C GLN A 132 8.52 1.73 -4.42
N LEU A 133 8.56 2.92 -3.83
CA LEU A 133 8.65 3.09 -2.40
C LEU A 133 7.38 2.54 -1.73
N GLN A 134 6.20 2.96 -2.19
CA GLN A 134 4.92 2.50 -1.67
C GLN A 134 4.81 0.97 -1.75
N TYR A 135 5.12 0.36 -2.90
CA TYR A 135 5.13 -1.08 -3.07
C TYR A 135 6.10 -1.77 -2.10
N LYS A 136 7.34 -1.29 -1.97
CA LYS A 136 8.34 -1.93 -1.11
C LYS A 136 7.95 -1.85 0.37
N SER A 137 7.43 -0.71 0.81
CA SER A 137 6.91 -0.51 2.16
C SER A 137 5.75 -1.44 2.45
N PHE A 138 4.78 -1.52 1.53
CA PHE A 138 3.61 -2.39 1.68
C PHE A 138 3.97 -3.87 1.67
N HIS A 139 4.87 -4.27 0.77
CA HIS A 139 5.38 -5.64 0.72
C HIS A 139 6.12 -6.01 2.02
N ALA A 140 6.85 -5.08 2.64
CA ALA A 140 7.46 -5.32 3.94
C ALA A 140 6.41 -5.58 5.02
N LYS A 141 5.32 -4.78 5.07
CA LYS A 141 4.19 -4.97 5.99
C LYS A 141 3.50 -6.33 5.81
N ILE A 142 3.33 -6.80 4.58
CA ILE A 142 2.78 -8.14 4.30
C ILE A 142 3.69 -9.26 4.80
N LEU A 143 5.01 -9.15 4.60
CA LEU A 143 5.95 -10.15 5.11
C LEU A 143 5.96 -10.18 6.64
N ASP A 144 5.86 -9.02 7.26
CA ASP A 144 5.80 -8.84 8.71
C ASP A 144 4.53 -9.50 9.29
N SER A 145 3.36 -9.22 8.72
CA SER A 145 2.09 -9.83 9.15
C SER A 145 2.09 -11.36 9.00
N LYS A 146 2.82 -11.89 8.01
CA LYS A 146 3.03 -13.33 7.80
C LYS A 146 4.11 -13.94 8.71
N ARG A 147 4.68 -13.17 9.64
CA ARG A 147 5.76 -13.56 10.56
C ARG A 147 7.04 -13.99 9.83
N GLN A 148 7.23 -13.53 8.59
CA GLN A 148 8.46 -13.73 7.82
C GLN A 148 9.49 -12.64 8.19
N PHE A 149 9.77 -12.51 9.49
CA PHE A 149 10.48 -11.37 10.06
C PHE A 149 11.87 -11.13 9.47
N THR A 150 12.60 -12.19 9.11
CA THR A 150 13.92 -12.05 8.48
C THR A 150 13.82 -11.34 7.12
N LEU A 151 12.83 -11.71 6.30
CA LEU A 151 12.61 -11.09 4.99
C LEU A 151 12.04 -9.67 5.14
N ALA A 152 11.10 -9.49 6.08
CA ALA A 152 10.54 -8.19 6.41
C ALA A 152 11.63 -7.20 6.87
N ALA A 153 12.52 -7.62 7.77
CA ALA A 153 13.63 -6.81 8.27
C ALA A 153 14.54 -6.31 7.15
N TRP A 154 14.98 -7.19 6.25
CA TRP A 154 15.78 -6.80 5.09
C TRP A 154 15.03 -5.82 4.18
N LYS A 155 13.72 -6.03 3.99
CA LYS A 155 12.90 -5.16 3.16
C LYS A 155 12.76 -3.77 3.79
N TYR A 156 12.40 -3.68 5.06
CA TYR A 156 12.32 -2.42 5.80
C TYR A 156 13.66 -1.67 5.79
N TYR A 157 14.78 -2.37 6.05
CA TYR A 157 16.12 -1.78 5.96
C TYR A 157 16.47 -1.31 4.54
N SER A 158 16.02 -2.01 3.50
CA SER A 158 16.23 -1.57 2.12
C SER A 158 15.43 -0.31 1.78
N VAL A 159 14.23 -0.17 2.35
CA VAL A 159 13.36 1.00 2.17
C VAL A 159 13.92 2.21 2.90
N SER A 160 14.41 2.05 4.14
CA SER A 160 15.04 3.14 4.92
C SER A 160 16.33 3.69 4.29
N ASN A 161 16.90 2.98 3.32
CA ASN A 161 18.08 3.39 2.56
C ASN A 161 17.76 3.94 1.17
N GLN A 162 16.49 3.95 0.77
CA GLN A 162 16.10 4.39 -0.57
C GLN A 162 16.20 5.91 -0.68
N GLN A 163 16.66 6.42 -1.82
CA GLN A 163 16.68 7.86 -2.08
C GLN A 163 15.26 8.40 -2.28
N GLY A 164 14.96 9.55 -1.66
CA GLY A 164 13.67 10.23 -1.78
C GLY A 164 12.63 9.84 -0.74
N ILE A 165 12.97 8.99 0.23
CA ILE A 165 12.16 8.80 1.44
C ILE A 165 12.36 10.01 2.38
N GLU A 166 11.30 10.40 3.08
CA GLU A 166 11.38 11.42 4.12
C GLU A 166 12.12 10.88 5.37
N ASP A 167 12.78 11.76 6.11
CA ASP A 167 13.59 11.34 7.27
C ASP A 167 12.74 10.65 8.36
N GLU A 168 11.51 11.10 8.57
CA GLU A 168 10.56 10.49 9.51
C GLU A 168 10.16 9.08 9.06
N ASP A 169 9.82 8.91 7.78
CA ASP A 169 9.48 7.60 7.22
C ASP A 169 10.68 6.64 7.24
N ALA A 170 11.88 7.13 6.91
CA ALA A 170 13.11 6.34 7.00
C ALA A 170 13.37 5.86 8.43
N TYR A 171 13.14 6.73 9.42
CA TYR A 171 13.27 6.40 10.83
C TYR A 171 12.28 5.31 11.23
N GLN A 172 11.00 5.42 10.84
CA GLN A 172 9.99 4.40 11.11
C GLN A 172 10.33 3.05 10.45
N MET A 173 10.76 3.07 9.18
CA MET A 173 11.17 1.84 8.49
C MET A 173 12.37 1.19 9.17
N LEU A 174 13.35 1.99 9.64
CA LEU A 174 14.50 1.48 10.37
C LEU A 174 14.09 0.86 11.72
N GLN A 175 13.15 1.48 12.43
CA GLN A 175 12.57 0.92 13.65
C GLN A 175 11.91 -0.44 13.38
N CYS A 176 11.05 -0.54 12.35
CA CYS A 176 10.44 -1.81 11.94
C CYS A 176 11.49 -2.86 11.57
N ALA A 177 12.58 -2.47 10.90
CA ALA A 177 13.68 -3.37 10.56
C ALA A 177 14.35 -3.96 11.80
N VAL A 178 14.62 -3.14 12.82
CA VAL A 178 15.22 -3.60 14.09
C VAL A 178 14.25 -4.50 14.84
N THR A 179 12.98 -4.10 14.97
CA THR A 179 11.95 -4.92 15.62
C THR A 179 11.81 -6.30 14.96
N CYS A 180 11.68 -6.34 13.63
CA CYS A 180 11.65 -7.60 12.88
C CYS A 180 12.93 -8.42 13.06
N THR A 181 14.10 -7.78 13.14
CA THR A 181 15.36 -8.48 13.40
C THR A 181 15.37 -9.16 14.77
N VAL A 182 14.90 -8.47 15.81
CA VAL A 182 14.77 -9.03 17.16
C VAL A 182 13.84 -10.24 17.16
N LEU A 183 12.68 -10.12 16.50
CA LEU A 183 11.65 -11.17 16.40
C LEU A 183 12.03 -12.35 15.48
N SER A 184 13.00 -12.16 14.59
CA SER A 184 13.40 -13.19 13.62
C SER A 184 13.98 -14.45 14.30
N PRO A 185 13.81 -15.64 13.69
CA PRO A 185 14.38 -16.87 14.23
C PRO A 185 15.91 -16.83 14.23
N VAL A 186 16.51 -17.57 15.17
CA VAL A 186 17.97 -17.68 15.27
C VAL A 186 18.53 -18.35 14.01
N GLY A 187 19.58 -17.75 13.44
CA GLY A 187 20.29 -18.29 12.27
C GLY A 187 21.21 -17.26 11.64
N ASP A 188 22.01 -17.69 10.66
CA ASP A 188 23.04 -16.86 10.01
C ASP A 188 22.48 -15.55 9.44
N GLN A 189 21.27 -15.58 8.89
CA GLN A 189 20.63 -14.38 8.35
C GLN A 189 20.32 -13.33 9.43
N LYS A 190 19.90 -13.77 10.62
CA LYS A 190 19.67 -12.89 11.78
C LYS A 190 20.98 -12.25 12.23
N PHE A 191 22.07 -13.02 12.35
CA PHE A 191 23.37 -12.47 12.72
C PHE A 191 23.91 -11.45 11.71
N ARG A 192 23.69 -11.68 10.41
CA ARG A 192 24.01 -10.70 9.37
C ARG A 192 23.20 -9.42 9.53
N LEU A 193 21.89 -9.51 9.73
CA LEU A 193 21.03 -8.36 9.98
C LEU A 193 21.48 -7.56 11.20
N ILE A 194 21.72 -8.23 12.33
CA ILE A 194 22.19 -7.58 13.55
C ILE A 194 23.51 -6.84 13.29
N SER A 195 24.46 -7.50 12.62
CA SER A 195 25.76 -6.90 12.28
C SER A 195 25.64 -5.71 11.33
N THR A 196 24.69 -5.74 10.40
CA THR A 196 24.42 -4.64 9.47
C THR A 196 23.77 -3.45 10.19
N LEU A 197 22.73 -3.71 10.98
CA LEU A 197 22.00 -2.68 11.72
C LEU A 197 22.85 -2.04 12.82
N HIS A 198 23.68 -2.81 13.52
CA HIS A 198 24.57 -2.28 14.57
C HIS A 198 25.60 -1.29 14.03
N LYS A 199 26.05 -1.47 12.78
CA LYS A 199 26.98 -0.57 12.09
C LYS A 199 26.33 0.68 11.53
N ASP A 200 24.99 0.75 11.46
CA ASP A 200 24.28 1.91 10.97
C ASP A 200 24.10 2.91 12.12
N ASP A 201 24.77 4.07 12.02
CA ASP A 201 24.75 5.09 13.06
C ASP A 201 23.33 5.63 13.34
N ARG A 202 22.41 5.57 12.37
CA ARG A 202 21.02 5.98 12.57
C ARG A 202 20.27 5.06 13.51
N VAL A 203 20.69 3.79 13.64
CA VAL A 203 20.06 2.87 14.58
C VAL A 203 20.36 3.27 16.03
N LYS A 204 21.48 3.97 16.28
CA LYS A 204 21.86 4.45 17.62
C LYS A 204 20.91 5.53 18.16
N THR A 205 20.16 6.21 17.29
CA THR A 205 19.14 7.19 17.70
C THR A 205 17.82 6.52 18.10
N LEU A 206 17.68 5.21 17.85
CA LEU A 206 16.55 4.39 18.30
C LEU A 206 16.81 3.88 19.73
N GLU A 207 16.80 4.77 20.73
CA GLU A 207 17.30 4.48 22.10
C GLU A 207 16.83 3.12 22.67
N VAL A 208 15.53 2.82 22.59
CA VAL A 208 14.96 1.55 23.09
C VAL A 208 15.39 0.35 22.25
N HIS A 209 15.32 0.46 20.93
CA HIS A 209 15.61 -0.65 20.01
C HIS A 209 17.10 -0.96 19.91
N TYR A 210 17.95 0.07 20.04
CA TYR A 210 19.41 -0.06 20.01
C TYR A 210 19.93 -0.86 21.21
N GLY A 211 19.39 -0.63 22.41
CA GLY A 211 19.79 -1.37 23.61
C GLY A 211 19.60 -2.88 23.45
N LEU A 212 18.45 -3.30 22.88
CA LEU A 212 18.17 -4.70 22.55
C LEU A 212 19.11 -5.24 21.46
N LEU A 213 19.33 -4.45 20.40
CA LEU A 213 20.20 -4.83 19.29
C LEU A 213 21.66 -5.01 19.74
N ASP A 214 22.17 -4.12 20.58
CA ASP A 214 23.54 -4.15 21.11
C ASP A 214 23.76 -5.39 21.99
N LYS A 215 22.82 -5.70 22.88
CA LYS A 215 22.85 -6.94 23.68
C LYS A 215 22.88 -8.19 22.80
N LEU A 216 22.04 -8.23 21.76
CA LEU A 216 22.02 -9.33 20.80
C LEU A 216 23.34 -9.45 20.03
N PHE A 217 23.93 -8.32 19.62
CA PHE A 217 25.21 -8.29 18.92
C PHE A 217 26.37 -8.79 19.81
N MET A 218 26.35 -8.42 21.09
CA MET A 218 27.35 -8.86 22.08
C MET A 218 27.14 -10.31 22.57
N GLY A 219 26.11 -11.00 22.10
CA GLY A 219 25.79 -12.36 22.52
C GLY A 219 25.27 -12.46 23.96
N GLN A 220 24.71 -11.38 24.50
CA GLN A 220 24.13 -11.35 25.84
C GLN A 220 22.74 -11.99 25.89
N VAL A 221 22.39 -12.54 27.04
CA VAL A 221 21.04 -13.06 27.30
C VAL A 221 20.10 -11.89 27.59
N LEU A 222 19.01 -11.78 26.84
CA LEU A 222 17.97 -10.78 27.08
C LEU A 222 17.18 -11.13 28.35
N GLN A 223 17.00 -10.16 29.24
CA GLN A 223 16.17 -10.28 30.43
C GLN A 223 14.78 -9.68 30.18
N PRO A 224 13.73 -10.09 30.92
CA PRO A 224 12.39 -9.49 30.79
C PRO A 224 12.35 -7.96 30.88
N THR A 225 13.21 -7.39 31.73
CA THR A 225 13.37 -5.94 31.86
C THR A 225 13.82 -5.21 30.60
N ASP A 226 14.31 -5.95 29.59
CA ASP A 226 14.87 -5.39 28.36
C ASP A 226 13.80 -5.19 27.28
N TYR A 227 12.66 -5.87 27.37
CA TYR A 227 11.60 -5.84 26.35
C TYR A 227 10.20 -5.52 26.91
N ASP A 228 10.04 -5.40 28.23
CA ASP A 228 8.79 -5.01 28.90
C ASP A 228 8.69 -3.47 29.13
N GLN A 229 9.50 -2.66 28.43
CA GLN A 229 9.56 -1.19 28.57
C GLN A 229 8.79 -0.44 27.49
#